data_AF-A0A2H0UPR3-F1
#
_entry.id   AF-A0A2H0UPR3-F1
#
_cell.length_a   1.000
_cell.length_b   1.000
_cell.length_c   1.000
_cell.angle_alpha   90.00
_cell.angle_beta   90.00
_cell.angle_gamma   90.00
#
_symmetry.space_group_name_H-M   'P 1'
#
loop_
_entity.id
_entity.type
_entity.pdbx_description
1 polymer ?
#
loop_
_entity_poly.entity_id
_entity_poly.type
_entity_poly.pdbx_seq_one_letter_code
_entity_poly.pdbx_strand_id
1 'polypeptide(L)' 'MEISLTPFWAKIILRLNPFNHLKVMCLGYDEDFEQFTELVWRDDKDLNFYDRESYPKLQLWYI' A
#
# COMPACT_ATOMS: atom_id res chain seq x y z
N MET A 1 1.71 3.14 -13.58
CA MET A 1 2.96 2.35 -13.68
C MET A 1 3.03 1.49 -12.44
N GLU A 2 3.03 0.17 -12.58
CA GLU A 2 2.99 -0.75 -11.43
C GLU A 2 4.42 -1.07 -10.98
N ILE A 3 4.82 -0.51 -9.83
CA ILE A 3 6.12 -0.81 -9.22
C ILE A 3 5.86 -1.66 -7.98
N SER A 4 6.34 -2.90 -7.98
CA SER A 4 6.28 -3.76 -6.79
C SER A 4 7.03 -3.11 -5.63
N LEU A 5 6.36 -3.01 -4.48
CA LEU A 5 6.86 -2.25 -3.35
C LEU A 5 7.15 -3.18 -2.17
N THR A 6 8.32 -3.03 -1.56
CA THR A 6 8.61 -3.75 -0.31
C THR A 6 7.85 -3.11 0.86
N PRO A 7 7.48 -3.86 1.91
CA PRO A 7 6.81 -3.34 3.11
C PRO A 7 7.48 -2.11 3.73
N PHE A 8 8.82 -2.10 3.74
CA PHE A 8 9.63 -0.99 4.25
C PHE A 8 9.38 0.30 3.46
N TRP A 9 9.52 0.24 2.13
CA TRP A 9 9.26 1.37 1.24
C TRP A 9 7.79 1.78 1.23
N ALA A 10 6.86 0.82 1.34
CA ALA A 10 5.43 1.10 1.47
C ALA A 10 5.16 2.02 2.66
N LYS A 11 5.66 1.66 3.84
CA LYS A 11 5.44 2.45 5.06
C LYS A 11 6.10 3.84 4.98
N ILE A 12 7.27 3.94 4.36
CA ILE A 12 7.98 5.21 4.17
C ILE A 12 7.21 6.13 3.21
N ILE A 13 6.81 5.61 2.04
CA ILE A 13 6.08 6.40 1.04
C ILE A 13 4.71 6.80 1.57
N LEU A 14 3.99 5.88 2.21
CA LEU A 14 2.71 6.14 2.83
C LEU A 14 2.82 7.26 3.87
N ARG A 15 3.85 7.22 4.73
CA ARG A 15 4.09 8.24 5.77
C ARG A 15 4.52 9.59 5.22
N LEU A 16 5.41 9.59 4.24
CA LEU A 16 6.03 10.82 3.75
C LEU A 16 5.16 11.52 2.73
N ASN A 17 4.24 10.80 2.06
CA ASN A 17 3.57 11.17 0.81
C ASN A 17 3.37 12.69 0.63
N PRO A 18 4.37 13.41 0.11
CA PRO A 18 4.31 14.87 0.02
C PRO A 18 3.57 15.30 -1.25
N PHE A 19 3.35 14.35 -2.17
CA PHE A 19 2.78 14.54 -3.49
C PHE A 19 1.58 13.61 -3.62
N ASN A 20 0.38 14.17 -3.72
CA ASN A 20 -0.89 13.43 -3.95
C ASN A 20 -0.91 12.58 -5.24
N HIS A 21 0.18 12.52 -5.98
CA HIS A 21 0.37 11.76 -7.21
C HIS A 21 0.86 10.32 -6.98
N LEU A 22 1.36 10.00 -5.78
CA LEU A 22 1.78 8.64 -5.44
C LEU A 22 0.75 7.97 -4.54
N LYS A 23 0.26 6.80 -4.97
CA LYS A 23 -0.64 5.96 -4.20
C LYS A 23 0.01 4.62 -3.90
N VAL A 24 -0.04 4.20 -2.65
CA VAL A 24 0.35 2.85 -2.26
C VAL A 24 -0.90 2.00 -2.31
N MET A 25 -0.88 0.93 -3.10
CA MET A 25 -2.00 0.01 -3.28
C MET A 25 -1.64 -1.35 -2.68
N CYS A 26 -2.62 -2.03 -2.08
CA CYS A 26 -2.46 -3.39 -1.57
C CYS A 26 -3.50 -4.32 -2.20
N LEU A 27 -3.05 -5.48 -2.69
CA LEU A 27 -3.94 -6.52 -3.22
C LEU A 27 -4.62 -7.26 -2.07
N GLY A 28 -5.93 -7.45 -2.18
CA GLY A 28 -6.72 -8.23 -1.22
C GLY A 28 -6.76 -7.60 0.17
N TYR A 29 -6.65 -6.27 0.20
CA TYR A 29 -6.87 -5.48 1.39
C TYR A 29 -8.34 -5.05 1.41
N ASP A 30 -9.01 -5.28 2.55
CA ASP A 30 -10.46 -5.09 2.79
C ASP A 30 -11.36 -6.24 2.25
N GLU A 31 -12.67 -6.02 2.08
CA GLU A 31 -13.64 -7.03 1.60
C GLU A 31 -13.40 -7.52 0.15
N ASP A 32 -12.54 -6.83 -0.61
CA ASP A 32 -12.25 -7.11 -2.02
C ASP A 32 -10.91 -7.87 -2.21
N PHE A 33 -10.96 -9.18 -2.04
CA PHE A 33 -9.79 -10.08 -2.16
C PHE A 33 -9.13 -10.11 -3.56
N GLU A 34 -9.81 -9.62 -4.60
CA GLU A 34 -9.32 -9.65 -5.99
C GLU A 34 -8.83 -8.28 -6.49
N GLN A 35 -9.02 -7.20 -5.73
CA GLN A 35 -8.69 -5.85 -6.16
C GLN A 35 -7.55 -5.22 -5.36
N PHE A 36 -6.95 -4.19 -5.97
CA PHE A 36 -5.97 -3.33 -5.33
C PHE A 36 -6.68 -2.18 -4.65
N THR A 37 -6.56 -2.10 -3.33
CA THR A 37 -7.15 -1.04 -2.51
C THR A 37 -6.08 -0.02 -2.15
N GLU A 38 -6.42 1.26 -2.17
CA GLU A 38 -5.51 2.33 -1.76
C GLU A 38 -5.30 2.29 -0.26
N LEU A 39 -4.03 2.29 0.16
CA LEU A 39 -3.65 2.50 1.54
C LEU A 39 -3.51 4.00 1.81
N VAL A 40 -4.03 4.43 2.95
CA VAL A 40 -4.00 5.81 3.43
C VAL A 40 -3.33 5.83 4.80
N TRP A 41 -2.28 6.65 4.96
CA TRP A 41 -1.52 6.73 6.22
C TRP A 41 -2.39 6.95 7.45
N ARG A 42 -3.46 7.73 7.33
CA ARG A 42 -4.32 8.08 8.46
C ARG A 42 -4.98 6.85 9.09
N ASP A 43 -5.41 5.91 8.25
CA ASP A 43 -6.20 4.75 8.66
C ASP A 43 -5.32 3.50 8.77
N ASP A 44 -4.27 3.41 7.96
CA ASP A 44 -3.49 2.18 7.74
C ASP A 44 -2.09 2.18 8.36
N LYS A 45 -1.70 3.24 9.09
CA LYS A 45 -0.34 3.36 9.69
C LYS A 45 0.03 2.20 10.63
N ASP A 46 -0.96 1.61 11.30
CA ASP A 46 -0.78 0.59 12.33
C ASP A 46 -0.77 -0.84 11.75
N LEU A 47 -1.03 -0.99 10.44
CA LEU A 47 -0.97 -2.26 9.76
C LEU A 47 0.47 -2.79 9.67
N ASN A 48 0.57 -4.12 9.77
CA ASN A 48 1.83 -4.84 9.67
C ASN A 48 2.07 -5.32 8.23
N PHE A 49 2.56 -4.45 7.36
CA PHE A 49 2.87 -4.77 5.96
C PHE A 49 3.89 -5.91 5.76
N TYR A 50 4.60 -6.35 6.81
CA TYR A 50 5.49 -7.51 6.72
C TYR A 50 4.74 -8.85 6.78
N ASP A 51 3.47 -8.84 7.20
CA ASP A 51 2.62 -10.01 7.15
C ASP A 51 2.20 -10.27 5.70
N ARG A 52 2.77 -11.31 5.11
CA ARG A 52 2.51 -11.69 3.72
C ARG A 52 1.20 -12.48 3.56
N GLU A 53 0.60 -12.97 4.65
CA GLU A 53 -0.71 -13.61 4.59
C GLU A 53 -1.80 -12.55 4.42
N SER A 54 -1.77 -11.49 5.24
CA SER A 54 -2.75 -10.40 5.15
C SER A 54 -2.45 -9.39 4.04
N TYR A 55 -1.18 -9.17 3.70
CA TYR A 55 -0.75 -8.18 2.69
C TYR A 55 0.13 -8.83 1.61
N PRO A 56 -0.46 -9.65 0.73
CA PRO A 56 0.29 -10.50 -0.19
C PRO A 56 1.03 -9.71 -1.28
N LYS A 57 0.51 -8.55 -1.71
CA LYS A 57 1.17 -7.70 -2.72
C LYS A 57 0.94 -6.21 -2.45
N LEU A 58 2.03 -5.47 -2.38
CA LEU A 58 2.04 -4.02 -2.32
C LEU A 58 2.57 -3.46 -3.65
N GLN A 59 1.89 -2.44 -4.16
CA GLN A 59 2.26 -1.73 -5.38
C GLN A 59 2.30 -0.23 -5.13
N LEU A 60 3.14 0.46 -5.89
CA LEU A 60 3.13 1.92 -5.99
C LEU A 60 2.54 2.31 -7.33
N TRP A 61 1.52 3.16 -7.30
CA TRP A 61 0.86 3.72 -8.47
C TRP A 61 1.18 5.22 -8.56
N TYR A 62 1.47 5.68 -9.77
CA TYR A 62 1.64 7.10 -10.09
C TYR A 62 0.43 7.58 -10.90
N ILE A 63 -0.18 8.70 -10.50
CA ILE A 63 -1.38 9.30 -11.10
C ILE A 63 -1.08 10.69 -11.62
#